data_AF-A0A1I8MK58-F1
#
_entry.id   AF-A0A1I8MK58-F1
#
_cell.length_a   1.000
_cell.length_b   1.000
_cell.length_c   1.000
_cell.angle_alpha   90.00
_cell.angle_beta   90.00
_cell.angle_gamma   90.00
#
_symmetry.space_group_name_H-M   'P 1'
#
loop_
_entity.id
_entity.type
_entity.pdbx_description
1 polymer ?
#
loop_
_entity_poly.entity_id
_entity_poly.type
_entity_poly.pdbx_seq_one_letter_code
_entity_poly.pdbx_strand_id
1 'polypeptide(L)'
;MCSFYAIPYIKKQQNKNTSNIMMTFVKTFLCLILMCHIDALKPPIRIGAPAHSVSGDHISLEFYAALKNGNDKKNNLQRTLQNFIETLQKNLSTSDILNVGGNNLDLESGADKLARLYGLADYFEYASEMASSFGCVAENFFEVAKNESVNLLQKLRQVPSAQRYLPTKVKMRLTDYFAEMEYFHVMLSEVIDEALEYIVDTLRSTQTIFMRYADVQREILRMWNLRLDDWCINAYVDFLQFWSTEIFKCASRKDLSVAYDVYATTETTTTHIMRQLEFRIQRLYNCFIFGGYQIRCTFLYNPERDFHALFSKLEDLQQYLDIKIKRGRIQVARTRRLSEGQKYEKTYKQCIPKKFPENQMADSLKQCFYF
;
A
#
# COMPACT_ATOMS: atom_id res chain seq x y z
N MET A 1 -16.44 -45.09 40.72
CA MET A 1 -17.83 -45.16 41.21
C MET A 1 -17.84 -44.62 42.63
N CYS A 2 -18.06 -43.31 42.79
CA CYS A 2 -19.34 -42.70 43.21
C CYS A 2 -19.71 -43.01 44.66
N SER A 3 -19.54 -42.06 45.59
CA SER A 3 -20.59 -41.09 45.97
C SER A 3 -20.36 -40.45 47.35
N PHE A 4 -20.92 -39.24 47.44
CA PHE A 4 -20.95 -38.26 48.52
C PHE A 4 -21.72 -38.67 49.80
N TYR A 5 -21.58 -37.76 50.80
CA TYR A 5 -22.48 -37.33 51.90
C TYR A 5 -21.91 -37.64 53.29
N ALA A 6 -22.09 -36.87 54.37
CA ALA A 6 -22.41 -35.46 54.63
C ALA A 6 -22.13 -35.20 56.13
N ILE A 7 -22.06 -33.92 56.52
CA ILE A 7 -21.76 -33.39 57.87
C ILE A 7 -23.04 -33.42 58.76
N PRO A 8 -22.94 -33.52 60.11
CA PRO A 8 -23.18 -32.36 61.00
C PRO A 8 -22.19 -32.28 62.20
N TYR A 9 -21.56 -31.12 62.50
CA TYR A 9 -21.93 -30.11 63.53
C TYR A 9 -22.17 -30.70 64.95
N ILE A 10 -21.48 -30.29 66.04
CA ILE A 10 -21.58 -29.04 66.83
C ILE A 10 -20.36 -29.00 67.80
N LYS A 11 -19.45 -28.00 67.78
CA LYS A 11 -19.45 -26.68 68.47
C LYS A 11 -19.27 -26.70 70.01
N LYS A 12 -18.06 -26.34 70.50
CA LYS A 12 -17.77 -25.26 71.48
C LYS A 12 -16.31 -25.37 71.97
N GLN A 13 -15.45 -24.43 71.58
CA GLN A 13 -15.02 -23.26 72.39
C GLN A 13 -14.13 -23.62 73.58
N GLN A 14 -12.81 -23.44 73.41
CA GLN A 14 -11.95 -22.62 74.28
C GLN A 14 -10.48 -22.74 73.86
N ASN A 15 -9.95 -21.71 73.17
CA ASN A 15 -8.59 -21.15 73.38
C ASN A 15 -8.30 -20.14 72.26
N LYS A 16 -8.67 -18.87 72.50
CA LYS A 16 -8.54 -17.78 71.52
C LYS A 16 -7.57 -16.68 71.95
N ASN A 17 -6.72 -16.91 72.95
CA ASN A 17 -5.81 -15.88 73.47
C ASN A 17 -4.32 -16.12 73.23
N THR A 18 -3.91 -17.22 72.61
CA THR A 18 -2.48 -17.47 72.26
C THR A 18 -2.17 -17.26 70.78
N SER A 19 -3.17 -17.24 69.89
CA SER A 19 -2.95 -17.07 68.44
C SER A 19 -2.71 -15.61 68.01
N ASN A 20 -3.21 -14.61 68.76
CA ASN A 20 -3.08 -13.20 68.35
C ASN A 20 -1.71 -12.60 68.66
N ILE A 21 -0.97 -13.13 69.64
CA ILE A 21 0.37 -12.63 69.96
C ILE A 21 1.40 -13.17 68.95
N MET A 22 1.26 -14.44 68.54
CA MET A 22 2.15 -15.05 67.54
C MET A 22 1.93 -14.48 66.12
N MET A 23 0.69 -14.17 65.75
CA MET A 23 0.37 -13.65 64.42
C MET A 23 0.70 -12.16 64.24
N THR A 24 0.80 -11.42 65.36
CA THR A 24 1.28 -10.02 65.32
C THR A 24 2.80 -10.00 65.18
N PHE A 25 3.54 -10.84 65.91
CA PHE A 25 5.00 -10.92 65.79
C PHE A 25 5.46 -11.32 64.38
N VAL A 26 4.80 -12.28 63.73
CA VAL A 26 5.15 -12.70 62.35
C VAL A 26 4.85 -11.59 61.33
N LYS A 27 3.76 -10.81 61.51
CA LYS A 27 3.46 -9.68 60.62
C LYS A 27 4.43 -8.51 60.80
N THR A 28 4.87 -8.20 62.03
CA THR A 28 5.85 -7.14 62.25
C THR A 28 7.26 -7.55 61.77
N PHE A 29 7.64 -8.82 61.92
CA PHE A 29 8.93 -9.32 61.42
C PHE A 29 8.98 -9.43 59.90
N LEU A 30 7.90 -9.85 59.23
CA LEU A 30 7.83 -9.81 57.76
C LEU A 30 7.81 -8.36 57.22
N CYS A 31 7.20 -7.41 57.94
CA CYS A 31 7.23 -6.00 57.54
C CYS A 31 8.64 -5.39 57.71
N LEU A 32 9.39 -5.78 58.75
CA LEU A 32 10.77 -5.34 58.97
C LEU A 32 11.76 -5.98 57.97
N ILE A 33 11.55 -7.23 57.56
CA ILE A 33 12.37 -7.88 56.52
C ILE A 33 12.04 -7.32 55.11
N LEU A 34 10.78 -6.92 54.85
CA LEU A 34 10.42 -6.21 53.62
C LEU A 34 10.87 -4.73 53.61
N MET A 35 11.00 -4.08 54.77
CA MET A 35 11.52 -2.71 54.86
C MET A 35 13.06 -2.66 54.80
N CYS A 36 13.78 -3.66 55.32
CA CYS A 36 15.26 -3.68 55.28
C CYS A 36 15.87 -4.13 53.93
N HIS A 37 15.07 -4.47 52.92
CA HIS A 37 15.56 -4.70 51.55
C HIS A 37 15.18 -3.59 50.55
N ILE A 38 14.59 -2.49 51.02
CA ILE A 38 14.27 -1.32 50.19
C ILE A 38 15.43 -0.29 50.15
N ASP A 39 16.45 -0.42 51.01
CA ASP A 39 17.61 0.49 51.04
C ASP A 39 18.78 0.11 50.11
N ALA A 40 18.57 -0.86 49.19
CA ALA A 40 19.48 -1.11 48.06
C ALA A 40 18.95 -0.57 46.72
N LEU A 41 17.87 0.20 46.72
CA LEU A 41 17.49 1.01 45.58
C LEU A 41 18.38 2.26 45.58
N LYS A 42 19.46 2.19 44.79
CA LYS A 42 20.09 3.38 44.22
C LYS A 42 19.01 4.39 43.86
N PRO A 43 19.19 5.69 44.16
CA PRO A 43 18.16 6.68 43.89
C PRO A 43 17.70 6.55 42.44
N PRO A 44 16.39 6.69 42.15
CA PRO A 44 15.94 6.77 40.77
C PRO A 44 16.76 7.88 40.13
N ILE A 45 17.49 7.53 39.07
CA ILE A 45 18.12 8.53 38.21
C ILE A 45 16.97 9.45 37.81
N ARG A 46 16.95 10.66 38.37
CA ARG A 46 16.06 11.72 37.91
C ARG A 46 16.51 12.03 36.49
N ILE A 47 15.95 11.33 35.52
CA ILE A 47 15.97 11.74 34.13
C ILE A 47 15.19 13.05 34.13
N GLY A 48 15.92 14.17 34.10
CA GLY A 48 15.36 15.52 34.02
C GLY A 48 14.73 15.81 32.66
N ALA A 49 13.86 14.91 32.18
CA ALA A 49 12.98 15.15 31.06
C ALA A 49 11.56 14.78 31.54
N PRO A 50 10.58 15.69 31.45
CA PRO A 50 9.24 15.41 31.95
C PRO A 50 8.70 14.20 31.20
N ALA A 51 8.11 13.26 31.93
CA ALA A 51 7.35 12.11 31.40
C ALA A 51 6.09 12.51 30.59
N HIS A 52 6.05 13.76 30.09
CA HIS A 52 4.95 14.43 29.42
C HIS A 52 5.24 14.71 27.94
N SER A 53 6.43 14.36 27.40
CA SER A 53 6.80 14.69 26.01
C SER A 53 6.82 13.51 25.03
N VAL A 54 6.56 12.28 25.47
CA VAL A 54 6.40 11.16 24.56
C VAL A 54 4.94 11.12 24.11
N SER A 55 4.62 11.86 23.05
CA SER A 55 3.31 11.72 22.39
C SER A 55 3.11 10.24 22.03
N GLY A 56 1.94 9.70 22.38
CA GLY A 56 1.62 8.28 22.17
C GLY A 56 1.66 7.86 20.69
N ASP A 57 1.43 8.81 19.78
CA ASP A 57 1.51 8.59 18.34
C ASP A 57 2.91 9.00 17.86
N HIS A 58 3.67 8.02 17.38
CA HIS A 58 4.99 8.23 16.78
C HIS A 58 4.91 8.32 15.25
N ILE A 59 3.90 7.68 14.64
CA ILE A 59 3.56 7.79 13.22
C ILE A 59 2.64 8.99 13.01
N SER A 60 2.92 9.82 12.01
CA SER A 60 2.12 11.01 11.73
C SER A 60 0.71 10.70 11.19
N LEU A 61 -0.22 11.64 11.38
CA LEU A 61 -1.53 11.62 10.72
C LEU A 61 -1.42 11.72 9.20
N GLU A 62 -0.33 12.33 8.69
CA GLU A 62 -0.04 12.45 7.26
C GLU A 62 0.14 11.07 6.62
N PHE A 63 0.80 10.13 7.29
CA PHE A 63 0.93 8.75 6.84
C PHE A 63 -0.43 8.09 6.59
N TYR A 64 -1.34 8.20 7.56
CA TYR A 64 -2.68 7.62 7.46
C TYR A 64 -3.56 8.33 6.42
N ALA A 65 -3.40 9.65 6.27
CA ALA A 65 -4.07 10.41 5.22
C ALA A 65 -3.59 10.00 3.82
N ALA A 66 -2.28 9.86 3.63
CA ALA A 66 -1.68 9.39 2.39
C ALA A 66 -2.13 7.95 2.03
N LEU A 67 -2.15 7.06 3.03
CA LEU A 67 -2.67 5.69 2.90
C LEU A 67 -4.11 5.65 2.40
N LYS A 68 -4.99 6.46 3.00
CA LYS A 68 -6.41 6.54 2.61
C LYS A 68 -6.55 7.09 1.19
N ASN A 69 -5.86 8.18 0.88
CA ASN A 69 -5.93 8.81 -0.44
C ASN A 69 -5.44 7.84 -1.54
N GLY A 70 -4.35 7.10 -1.29
CA GLY A 70 -3.84 6.10 -2.22
C GLY A 70 -4.84 4.99 -2.52
N ASN A 71 -5.51 4.47 -1.48
CA ASN A 71 -6.59 3.50 -1.65
C ASN A 71 -7.79 4.05 -2.44
N ASP A 72 -8.21 5.28 -2.15
CA ASP A 72 -9.32 5.93 -2.86
C ASP A 72 -9.01 6.07 -4.35
N LYS A 73 -7.80 6.53 -4.70
CA LYS A 73 -7.38 6.69 -6.11
C LYS A 73 -7.19 5.36 -6.84
N LYS A 74 -6.61 4.36 -6.18
CA LYS A 74 -6.53 2.98 -6.70
C LYS A 74 -7.92 2.45 -7.04
N ASN A 75 -8.85 2.54 -6.09
CA ASN A 75 -10.21 2.03 -6.26
C ASN A 75 -10.97 2.78 -7.36
N ASN A 76 -10.76 4.10 -7.49
CA ASN A 76 -11.35 4.89 -8.56
C ASN A 76 -10.84 4.45 -9.93
N LEU A 77 -9.52 4.27 -10.12
CA LEU A 77 -8.99 3.77 -11.37
C LEU A 77 -9.50 2.36 -11.68
N GLN A 78 -9.49 1.45 -10.70
CA GLN A 78 -10.03 0.10 -10.87
C GLN A 78 -11.50 0.11 -11.33
N ARG A 79 -12.34 0.94 -10.69
CA ARG A 79 -13.76 1.10 -11.07
C ARG A 79 -13.90 1.66 -12.48
N THR A 80 -13.14 2.70 -12.83
CA THR A 80 -13.15 3.29 -14.18
C THR A 80 -12.84 2.24 -15.24
N LEU A 81 -11.81 1.42 -15.01
CA LEU A 81 -11.40 0.38 -15.96
C LEU A 81 -12.35 -0.82 -15.99
N GLN A 82 -12.94 -1.21 -14.85
CA GLN A 82 -13.92 -2.30 -14.80
C GLN A 82 -15.17 -1.96 -15.63
N ASN A 83 -15.59 -0.69 -15.59
CA ASN A 83 -16.72 -0.18 -16.36
C ASN A 83 -16.39 0.06 -17.85
N PHE A 84 -15.21 -0.32 -18.32
CA PHE A 84 -14.79 -0.10 -19.70
C PHE A 84 -15.72 -0.77 -20.71
N ILE A 85 -16.04 -2.04 -20.52
CA ILE A 85 -16.89 -2.80 -21.47
C ILE A 85 -18.30 -2.19 -21.50
N GLU A 86 -18.86 -1.85 -20.34
CA GLU A 86 -20.17 -1.22 -20.24
C GLU A 86 -20.18 0.17 -20.88
N THR A 87 -19.10 0.94 -20.71
CA THR A 87 -18.96 2.28 -21.31
C THR A 87 -18.76 2.18 -22.82
N LEU A 88 -17.98 1.20 -23.30
CA LEU A 88 -17.85 0.88 -24.72
C LEU A 88 -19.20 0.53 -25.32
N GLN A 89 -19.95 -0.37 -24.68
CA GLN A 89 -21.27 -0.77 -25.12
C GLN A 89 -22.24 0.41 -25.11
N LYS A 90 -22.21 1.27 -24.08
CA LYS A 90 -23.07 2.46 -24.03
C LYS A 90 -22.75 3.50 -25.11
N ASN A 91 -21.46 3.74 -25.37
CA ASN A 91 -21.03 4.77 -26.31
C ASN A 91 -21.06 4.30 -27.77
N LEU A 92 -20.89 3.00 -28.03
CA LEU A 92 -20.79 2.41 -29.36
C LEU A 92 -21.97 1.48 -29.72
N SER A 93 -22.96 1.28 -28.83
CA SER A 93 -24.17 0.52 -29.19
C SER A 93 -25.04 1.33 -30.14
N THR A 94 -25.33 0.72 -31.29
CA THR A 94 -26.35 1.15 -32.25
C THR A 94 -27.74 0.60 -31.91
N SER A 95 -27.85 -0.23 -30.87
CA SER A 95 -29.12 -0.80 -30.37
C SER A 95 -29.86 0.19 -29.46
N ASP A 96 -31.12 0.48 -29.82
CA ASP A 96 -32.06 1.32 -29.06
C ASP A 96 -32.26 0.86 -27.61
N ILE A 97 -32.08 -0.44 -27.33
CA ILE A 97 -32.38 -1.07 -26.03
C ILE A 97 -31.32 -0.71 -24.95
N LEU A 98 -30.09 -0.41 -25.35
CA LEU A 98 -29.04 0.06 -24.42
C LEU A 98 -29.00 1.60 -24.32
N ASN A 99 -29.75 2.29 -25.18
CA ASN A 99 -29.91 3.74 -25.23
C ASN A 99 -31.12 4.28 -24.45
N VAL A 100 -31.84 3.42 -23.73
CA VAL A 100 -33.12 3.70 -23.03
C VAL A 100 -33.02 4.73 -21.88
N GLY A 101 -31.89 5.42 -21.72
CA GLY A 101 -31.78 6.61 -20.86
C GLY A 101 -32.22 7.91 -21.53
N GLY A 102 -32.39 7.94 -22.85
CA GLY A 102 -32.88 9.10 -23.60
C GLY A 102 -34.24 8.79 -24.23
N ASN A 103 -35.31 9.41 -23.72
CA ASN A 103 -36.58 9.44 -24.42
C ASN A 103 -36.36 10.11 -25.79
N ASN A 104 -36.42 9.34 -26.88
CA ASN A 104 -37.13 9.63 -28.12
C ASN A 104 -36.72 8.62 -29.21
N LEU A 105 -37.72 7.89 -29.73
CA LEU A 105 -37.66 7.06 -30.93
C LEU A 105 -37.74 7.93 -32.21
N ASP A 106 -36.97 9.01 -32.26
CA ASP A 106 -36.88 9.91 -33.41
C ASP A 106 -35.43 9.98 -33.91
N LEU A 107 -35.25 9.98 -35.24
CA LEU A 107 -33.97 10.01 -35.97
C LEU A 107 -32.80 10.54 -35.13
N GLU A 108 -31.89 9.65 -34.70
CA GLU A 108 -30.66 10.03 -34.02
C GLU A 108 -29.89 10.99 -34.94
N SER A 109 -29.75 12.26 -34.52
CA SER A 109 -29.20 13.30 -35.39
C SER A 109 -27.72 13.01 -35.64
N GLY A 110 -27.17 13.50 -36.76
CA GLY A 110 -25.73 13.38 -37.02
C GLY A 110 -24.87 13.98 -35.91
N ALA A 111 -25.39 14.97 -35.18
CA ALA A 111 -24.74 15.58 -34.03
C ALA A 111 -24.69 14.62 -32.81
N ASP A 112 -25.77 13.87 -32.55
CA ASP A 112 -25.81 12.90 -31.45
C ASP A 112 -24.85 11.73 -31.71
N LYS A 113 -24.82 11.24 -32.95
CA LYS A 113 -23.86 10.21 -33.41
C LYS A 113 -22.41 10.66 -33.22
N LEU A 114 -22.07 11.90 -33.60
CA LEU A 114 -20.74 12.47 -33.37
C LEU A 114 -20.41 12.65 -31.88
N ALA A 115 -21.37 13.13 -31.07
CA ALA A 115 -21.18 13.31 -29.64
C ALA A 115 -20.82 11.99 -28.94
N ARG A 116 -21.41 10.87 -29.35
CA ARG A 116 -21.11 9.53 -28.82
C ARG A 116 -19.68 9.08 -29.17
N LEU A 117 -19.21 9.38 -30.38
CA LEU A 117 -17.82 9.13 -30.79
C LEU A 117 -16.81 9.96 -29.99
N TYR A 118 -17.11 11.25 -29.74
CA TYR A 118 -16.30 12.08 -28.85
C TYR A 118 -16.30 11.55 -27.41
N GLY A 119 -17.43 11.06 -26.92
CA GLY A 119 -17.55 10.45 -25.58
C GLY A 119 -16.62 9.24 -25.36
N LEU A 120 -16.25 8.51 -26.41
CA LEU A 120 -15.25 7.45 -26.32
C LEU A 120 -13.84 8.03 -26.09
N ALA A 121 -13.45 9.08 -26.84
CA ALA A 121 -12.16 9.72 -26.66
C ALA A 121 -12.04 10.36 -25.27
N ASP A 122 -13.11 11.03 -24.81
CA ASP A 122 -13.18 11.64 -23.47
C ASP A 122 -13.05 10.58 -22.37
N TYR A 123 -13.63 9.39 -22.55
CA TYR A 123 -13.45 8.29 -21.61
C TYR A 123 -11.98 7.84 -21.51
N PHE A 124 -11.28 7.70 -22.64
CA PHE A 124 -9.86 7.31 -22.62
C PHE A 124 -8.97 8.39 -22.00
N GLU A 125 -9.24 9.67 -22.26
CA GLU A 125 -8.57 10.78 -21.58
C GLU A 125 -8.82 10.71 -20.07
N TYR A 126 -10.08 10.58 -19.64
CA TYR A 126 -10.45 10.46 -18.23
C TYR A 126 -9.76 9.26 -17.54
N ALA A 127 -9.72 8.09 -18.20
CA ALA A 127 -9.01 6.93 -17.69
C ALA A 127 -7.49 7.19 -17.56
N SER A 128 -6.91 7.95 -18.49
CA SER A 128 -5.50 8.36 -18.42
C SER A 128 -5.23 9.29 -17.23
N GLU A 129 -6.13 10.23 -16.96
CA GLU A 129 -6.03 11.14 -15.80
C GLU A 129 -6.15 10.36 -14.49
N MET A 130 -7.04 9.38 -14.40
CA MET A 130 -7.16 8.52 -13.23
C MET A 130 -5.87 7.70 -13.00
N ALA A 131 -5.24 7.22 -14.07
CA ALA A 131 -3.95 6.51 -13.98
C ALA A 131 -2.84 7.45 -13.48
N SER A 132 -2.76 8.67 -14.01
CA SER A 132 -1.83 9.70 -13.56
C SER A 132 -2.06 10.08 -12.10
N SER A 133 -3.31 10.28 -11.70
CA SER A 133 -3.69 10.65 -10.34
C SER A 133 -3.32 9.56 -9.34
N PHE A 134 -3.55 8.29 -9.68
CA PHE A 134 -3.12 7.18 -8.83
C PHE A 134 -1.59 7.08 -8.74
N GLY A 135 -0.86 7.24 -9.85
CA GLY A 135 0.60 7.22 -9.86
C GLY A 135 1.20 8.27 -8.92
N CYS A 136 0.73 9.51 -9.01
CA CYS A 136 1.18 10.61 -8.15
C CYS A 136 0.89 10.35 -6.65
N VAL A 137 -0.30 9.85 -6.33
CA VAL A 137 -0.64 9.58 -4.92
C VAL A 137 0.10 8.36 -4.38
N ALA A 138 0.35 7.33 -5.21
CA ALA A 138 1.16 6.18 -4.83
C ALA A 138 2.61 6.59 -4.51
N GLU A 139 3.22 7.42 -5.36
CA GLU A 139 4.54 8.02 -5.13
C GLU A 139 4.57 8.80 -3.81
N ASN A 140 3.60 9.69 -3.60
CA ASN A 140 3.50 10.45 -2.36
C ASN A 140 3.36 9.53 -1.12
N PHE A 141 2.54 8.47 -1.18
CA PHE A 141 2.40 7.53 -0.07
C PHE A 141 3.72 6.84 0.28
N PHE A 142 4.46 6.35 -0.72
CA PHE A 142 5.73 5.68 -0.47
C PHE A 142 6.81 6.63 0.03
N GLU A 143 6.86 7.87 -0.47
CA GLU A 143 7.74 8.91 0.07
C GLU A 143 7.41 9.25 1.52
N VAL A 144 6.13 9.46 1.85
CA VAL A 144 5.69 9.69 3.24
C VAL A 144 6.06 8.50 4.12
N ALA A 145 5.87 7.26 3.65
CA ALA A 145 6.25 6.07 4.42
C ALA A 145 7.76 6.02 4.70
N LYS A 146 8.61 6.32 3.70
CA LYS A 146 10.07 6.40 3.89
C LYS A 146 10.45 7.52 4.86
N ASN A 147 9.83 8.69 4.73
CA ASN A 147 10.07 9.82 5.62
C ASN A 147 9.66 9.52 7.07
N GLU A 148 8.52 8.86 7.28
CA GLU A 148 8.13 8.39 8.62
C GLU A 148 9.12 7.37 9.17
N SER A 149 9.57 6.43 8.36
CA SER A 149 10.64 5.46 8.69
C SER A 149 11.88 6.19 9.24
N VAL A 150 12.34 7.21 8.51
CA VAL A 150 13.51 8.03 8.87
C VAL A 150 13.24 8.86 10.13
N ASN A 151 12.05 9.47 10.26
CA ASN A 151 11.66 10.25 11.42
C ASN A 151 11.64 9.40 12.70
N LEU A 152 11.13 8.17 12.61
CA LEU A 152 11.15 7.19 13.68
C LEU A 152 12.60 6.87 14.10
N LEU A 153 13.49 6.63 13.14
CA LEU A 153 14.90 6.41 13.39
C LEU A 153 15.59 7.63 14.04
N GLN A 154 15.26 8.85 13.60
CA GLN A 154 15.80 10.08 14.19
C GLN A 154 15.34 10.29 15.63
N LYS A 155 14.04 10.09 15.94
CA LYS A 155 13.50 10.15 17.31
C LYS A 155 14.26 9.18 18.22
N LEU A 156 14.57 7.99 17.72
CA LEU A 156 15.33 6.99 18.46
C LEU A 156 16.79 7.38 18.70
N ARG A 157 17.47 7.99 17.73
CA ARG A 157 18.82 8.53 17.92
C ARG A 157 18.89 9.65 18.97
N GLN A 158 17.75 10.22 19.37
CA GLN A 158 17.68 11.17 20.48
C GLN A 158 17.58 10.50 21.87
N VAL A 159 17.16 9.23 21.96
CA VAL A 159 17.20 8.44 23.20
C VAL A 159 18.60 8.43 23.85
N PRO A 160 19.70 8.38 23.07
CA PRO A 160 21.06 8.61 23.53
C PRO A 160 21.35 9.87 24.34
N SER A 161 20.64 10.97 24.14
CA SER A 161 20.93 12.22 24.89
C SER A 161 20.68 12.09 26.41
N ALA A 162 19.91 11.08 26.85
CA ALA A 162 19.72 10.70 28.25
C ALA A 162 20.73 9.64 28.77
N GLN A 163 21.66 9.14 27.94
CA GLN A 163 22.59 8.05 28.26
C GLN A 163 23.64 8.37 29.32
N ARG A 164 23.77 9.62 29.78
CA ARG A 164 24.84 10.03 30.70
C ARG A 164 24.90 9.16 31.96
N TYR A 165 23.75 8.62 32.39
CA TYR A 165 23.60 7.80 33.59
C TYR A 165 23.42 6.30 33.32
N LEU A 166 23.44 5.84 32.06
CA LEU A 166 23.24 4.43 31.74
C LEU A 166 24.52 3.60 31.99
N PRO A 167 24.42 2.36 32.53
CA PRO A 167 25.58 1.47 32.66
C PRO A 167 26.21 1.13 31.30
N THR A 168 27.53 1.00 31.24
CA THR A 168 28.28 0.71 30.00
C THR A 168 27.75 -0.51 29.24
N LYS A 169 27.38 -1.58 29.95
CA LYS A 169 26.79 -2.79 29.33
C LYS A 169 25.45 -2.52 28.63
N VAL A 170 24.64 -1.60 29.15
CA VAL A 170 23.36 -1.21 28.55
C VAL A 170 23.61 -0.31 27.33
N LYS A 171 24.63 0.55 27.39
CA LYS A 171 25.03 1.40 26.25
C LYS A 171 25.46 0.56 25.05
N MET A 172 26.33 -0.43 25.24
CA MET A 172 26.80 -1.30 24.14
C MET A 172 25.62 -2.03 23.47
N ARG A 173 24.72 -2.64 24.26
CA ARG A 173 23.53 -3.32 23.73
C ARG A 173 22.58 -2.40 22.97
N LEU A 174 22.47 -1.16 23.41
CA LEU A 174 21.66 -0.16 22.74
C LEU A 174 22.29 0.24 21.39
N THR A 175 23.62 0.32 21.31
CA THR A 175 24.34 0.50 20.04
C THR A 175 24.05 -0.64 19.08
N ASP A 176 24.15 -1.90 19.51
CA ASP A 176 23.87 -3.06 18.67
C ASP A 176 22.39 -3.06 18.19
N TYR A 177 21.46 -2.72 19.08
CA TYR A 177 20.04 -2.64 18.75
C TYR A 177 19.74 -1.53 17.73
N PHE A 178 20.42 -0.38 17.82
CA PHE A 178 20.27 0.69 16.84
C PHE A 178 20.89 0.33 15.49
N ALA A 179 22.03 -0.35 15.46
CA ALA A 179 22.64 -0.81 14.22
C ALA A 179 21.69 -1.75 13.45
N GLU A 180 21.06 -2.70 14.15
CA GLU A 180 20.10 -3.63 13.55
C GLU A 180 18.86 -2.91 12.99
N MET A 181 18.37 -1.92 13.74
CA MET A 181 17.24 -1.10 13.31
C MET A 181 17.58 -0.22 12.11
N GLU A 182 18.75 0.41 12.10
CA GLU A 182 19.23 1.20 10.97
C GLU A 182 19.33 0.36 9.70
N TYR A 183 19.89 -0.84 9.82
CA TYR A 183 19.96 -1.79 8.72
C TYR A 183 18.56 -2.15 8.18
N PHE A 184 17.60 -2.43 9.08
CA PHE A 184 16.22 -2.67 8.71
C PHE A 184 15.59 -1.51 7.92
N HIS A 185 15.79 -0.27 8.36
CA HIS A 185 15.23 0.92 7.70
C HIS A 185 15.79 1.14 6.29
N VAL A 186 17.09 0.88 6.08
CA VAL A 186 17.73 0.92 4.76
C VAL A 186 17.08 -0.12 3.84
N MET A 187 17.00 -1.36 4.31
CA MET A 187 16.41 -2.45 3.53
C MET A 187 14.94 -2.15 3.17
N LEU A 188 14.14 -1.65 4.13
CA LEU A 188 12.76 -1.28 3.89
C LEU A 188 12.62 -0.21 2.80
N SER A 189 13.50 0.80 2.78
CA SER A 189 13.50 1.84 1.76
C SER A 189 13.78 1.24 0.38
N GLU A 190 14.77 0.37 0.27
CA GLU A 190 15.15 -0.27 -1.00
C GLU A 190 13.99 -1.11 -1.58
N VAL A 191 13.33 -1.92 -0.74
CA VAL A 191 12.17 -2.73 -1.16
C VAL A 191 11.00 -1.84 -1.60
N ILE A 192 10.76 -0.73 -0.90
CA ILE A 192 9.73 0.25 -1.28
C ILE A 192 10.06 0.90 -2.62
N ASP A 193 11.31 1.28 -2.87
CA ASP A 193 11.75 1.92 -4.10
C ASP A 193 11.58 0.98 -5.31
N GLU A 194 11.90 -0.32 -5.18
CA GLU A 194 11.68 -1.31 -6.24
C GLU A 194 10.17 -1.46 -6.56
N ALA A 195 9.32 -1.51 -5.54
CA ALA A 195 7.87 -1.57 -5.73
C ALA A 195 7.35 -0.30 -6.42
N LEU A 196 7.79 0.88 -5.96
CA LEU A 196 7.41 2.18 -6.49
C LEU A 196 7.76 2.32 -7.97
N GLU A 197 9.00 1.99 -8.35
CA GLU A 197 9.47 2.05 -9.75
C GLU A 197 8.54 1.27 -10.67
N TYR A 198 8.22 0.02 -10.30
CA TYR A 198 7.34 -0.83 -11.10
C TYR A 198 5.92 -0.27 -11.22
N ILE A 199 5.34 0.23 -10.13
CA ILE A 199 3.99 0.79 -10.11
C ILE A 199 3.91 2.04 -10.99
N VAL A 200 4.82 2.99 -10.78
CA VAL A 200 4.83 4.27 -11.50
C VAL A 200 5.07 4.05 -12.99
N ASP A 201 6.00 3.20 -13.37
CA ASP A 201 6.25 2.91 -14.79
C ASP A 201 5.05 2.26 -15.48
N THR A 202 4.38 1.34 -14.80
CA THR A 202 3.18 0.68 -15.33
C THR A 202 2.02 1.68 -15.51
N LEU A 203 1.79 2.55 -14.51
CA LEU A 203 0.74 3.56 -14.56
C LEU A 203 1.04 4.63 -15.61
N ARG A 204 2.29 5.10 -15.71
CA ARG A 204 2.74 6.06 -16.73
C ARG A 204 2.60 5.49 -18.14
N SER A 205 2.93 4.22 -18.34
CA SER A 205 2.73 3.54 -19.62
C SER A 205 1.24 3.48 -19.97
N THR A 206 0.38 3.09 -19.02
CA THR A 206 -1.07 3.03 -19.20
C THR A 206 -1.65 4.41 -19.56
N GLN A 207 -1.28 5.44 -18.80
CA GLN A 207 -1.66 6.83 -19.05
C GLN A 207 -1.29 7.25 -20.48
N THR A 208 -0.03 7.03 -20.87
CA THR A 208 0.47 7.47 -22.18
C THR A 208 -0.27 6.77 -23.32
N ILE A 209 -0.58 5.48 -23.19
CA ILE A 209 -1.34 4.73 -24.19
C ILE A 209 -2.76 5.29 -24.33
N PHE A 210 -3.46 5.49 -23.22
CA PHE A 210 -4.84 5.99 -23.25
C PHE A 210 -4.94 7.42 -23.76
N MET A 211 -4.07 8.30 -23.29
CA MET A 211 -4.00 9.70 -23.74
C MET A 211 -3.73 9.77 -25.25
N ARG A 212 -2.71 9.04 -25.72
CA ARG A 212 -2.39 9.00 -27.15
C ARG A 212 -3.53 8.45 -28.00
N TYR A 213 -4.27 7.47 -27.50
CA TYR A 213 -5.42 6.94 -28.22
C TYR A 213 -6.55 7.98 -28.29
N ALA A 214 -6.85 8.66 -27.18
CA ALA A 214 -7.83 9.74 -27.14
C ALA A 214 -7.48 10.87 -28.12
N ASP A 215 -6.21 11.27 -28.17
CA ASP A 215 -5.73 12.31 -29.09
C ASP A 215 -5.93 11.91 -30.55
N VAL A 216 -5.53 10.69 -30.93
CA VAL A 216 -5.73 10.18 -32.29
C VAL A 216 -7.21 10.14 -32.66
N GLN A 217 -8.07 9.70 -31.74
CA GLN A 217 -9.53 9.69 -31.97
C GLN A 217 -10.08 11.10 -32.19
N ARG A 218 -9.69 12.06 -31.36
CA ARG A 218 -10.11 13.46 -31.53
C ARG A 218 -9.60 14.06 -32.83
N GLU A 219 -8.38 13.75 -33.21
CA GLU A 219 -7.77 14.21 -34.46
C GLU A 219 -8.56 13.71 -35.67
N ILE A 220 -8.91 12.42 -35.71
CA ILE A 220 -9.74 11.85 -36.78
C ILE A 220 -11.12 12.50 -36.79
N LEU A 221 -11.79 12.60 -35.64
CA LEU A 221 -13.13 13.18 -35.57
C LEU A 221 -13.19 14.66 -35.94
N ARG A 222 -12.07 15.40 -35.78
CA ARG A 222 -11.97 16.82 -36.15
C ARG A 222 -11.56 17.02 -37.60
N MET A 223 -10.58 16.25 -38.07
CA MET A 223 -9.95 16.48 -39.37
C MET A 223 -10.57 15.65 -40.49
N TRP A 224 -11.08 14.46 -40.17
CA TRP A 224 -11.57 13.53 -41.17
C TRP A 224 -13.08 13.62 -41.16
N ASN A 225 -13.62 14.30 -42.17
CA ASN A 225 -15.06 14.49 -42.35
C ASN A 225 -15.73 13.13 -42.62
N LEU A 226 -16.12 12.43 -41.56
CA LEU A 226 -16.83 11.16 -41.63
C LEU A 226 -18.22 11.37 -42.23
N ARG A 227 -18.56 10.58 -43.25
CA ARG A 227 -19.92 10.50 -43.76
C ARG A 227 -20.85 9.93 -42.69
N LEU A 228 -21.92 10.67 -42.42
CA LEU A 228 -22.86 10.34 -41.35
C LEU A 228 -24.05 9.49 -41.84
N ASP A 229 -23.93 8.85 -43.02
CA ASP A 229 -24.87 7.82 -43.42
C ASP A 229 -24.73 6.57 -42.53
N ASP A 230 -25.83 5.82 -42.41
CA ASP A 230 -25.90 4.73 -41.44
C ASP A 230 -24.85 3.64 -41.69
N TRP A 231 -24.49 3.38 -42.95
CA TRP A 231 -23.47 2.39 -43.26
C TRP A 231 -22.08 2.85 -42.79
N CYS A 232 -21.69 4.08 -43.11
CA CYS A 232 -20.38 4.62 -42.73
C CYS A 232 -20.20 4.77 -41.22
N ILE A 233 -21.23 5.21 -40.51
CA ILE A 233 -21.20 5.31 -39.05
C ILE A 233 -21.07 3.92 -38.43
N ASN A 234 -21.91 2.95 -38.84
CA ASN A 234 -21.87 1.60 -38.27
C ASN A 234 -20.51 0.94 -38.52
N ALA A 235 -19.96 1.06 -39.73
CA ALA A 235 -18.64 0.53 -40.05
C ALA A 235 -17.51 1.17 -39.22
N TYR A 236 -17.59 2.47 -38.94
CA TYR A 236 -16.62 3.16 -38.08
C TYR A 236 -16.78 2.76 -36.60
N VAL A 237 -18.02 2.64 -36.12
CA VAL A 237 -18.34 2.20 -34.76
C VAL A 237 -17.80 0.79 -34.51
N ASP A 238 -18.03 -0.15 -35.43
CA ASP A 238 -17.50 -1.52 -35.34
C ASP A 238 -15.96 -1.52 -35.29
N PHE A 239 -15.33 -0.70 -36.13
CA PHE A 239 -13.88 -0.51 -36.13
C PHE A 239 -13.38 0.02 -34.77
N LEU A 240 -14.03 1.04 -34.22
CA LEU A 240 -13.69 1.60 -32.92
C LEU A 240 -13.93 0.63 -31.77
N GLN A 241 -15.01 -0.15 -31.82
CA GLN A 241 -15.31 -1.13 -30.78
C GLN A 241 -14.22 -2.20 -30.71
N PHE A 242 -13.80 -2.72 -31.86
CA PHE A 242 -12.71 -3.68 -31.96
C PHE A 242 -11.39 -3.08 -31.46
N TRP A 243 -10.96 -1.94 -32.01
CA TRP A 243 -9.65 -1.37 -31.70
C TRP A 243 -9.55 -0.78 -30.30
N SER A 244 -10.60 -0.15 -29.79
CA SER A 244 -10.65 0.31 -28.40
C SER A 244 -10.52 -0.86 -27.44
N THR A 245 -11.18 -1.98 -27.74
CA THR A 245 -11.07 -3.21 -26.94
C THR A 245 -9.64 -3.76 -26.94
N GLU A 246 -9.01 -3.83 -28.11
CA GLU A 246 -7.63 -4.34 -28.22
C GLU A 246 -6.60 -3.42 -27.55
N ILE A 247 -6.74 -2.11 -27.72
CA ILE A 247 -5.87 -1.10 -27.07
C ILE A 247 -6.07 -1.14 -25.56
N PHE A 248 -7.31 -1.21 -25.09
CA PHE A 248 -7.61 -1.36 -23.68
C PHE A 248 -6.99 -2.63 -23.12
N LYS A 249 -7.26 -3.80 -23.70
CA LYS A 249 -6.66 -5.07 -23.26
C LYS A 249 -5.13 -5.00 -23.26
N CYS A 250 -4.53 -4.32 -24.23
CA CYS A 250 -3.08 -4.18 -24.31
C CYS A 250 -2.53 -3.30 -23.18
N ALA A 251 -3.20 -2.20 -22.84
CA ALA A 251 -2.80 -1.28 -21.77
C ALA A 251 -3.14 -1.83 -20.37
N SER A 252 -4.30 -2.47 -20.21
CA SER A 252 -4.81 -3.04 -18.96
C SER A 252 -4.41 -4.50 -18.74
N ARG A 253 -3.39 -4.97 -19.48
CA ARG A 253 -2.85 -6.34 -19.42
C ARG A 253 -2.35 -6.69 -18.02
N LYS A 254 -1.82 -7.92 -17.90
CA LYS A 254 -1.27 -8.49 -16.66
C LYS A 254 -0.43 -7.49 -15.85
N ASP A 255 0.35 -6.63 -16.51
CA ASP A 255 1.23 -5.68 -15.84
C ASP A 255 0.47 -4.70 -14.93
N LEU A 256 -0.67 -4.15 -15.36
CA LEU A 256 -1.49 -3.25 -14.54
C LEU A 256 -2.16 -3.97 -13.38
N SER A 257 -2.66 -5.20 -13.60
CA SER A 257 -3.19 -6.03 -12.51
C SER A 257 -2.11 -6.37 -11.48
N VAL A 258 -0.89 -6.66 -11.93
CA VAL A 258 0.26 -6.89 -11.07
C VAL A 258 0.64 -5.61 -10.33
N ALA A 259 0.57 -4.44 -10.97
CA ALA A 259 0.84 -3.16 -10.30
C ALA A 259 -0.14 -2.90 -9.15
N TYR A 260 -1.43 -3.23 -9.31
CA TYR A 260 -2.39 -3.16 -8.20
C TYR A 260 -2.04 -4.11 -7.07
N ASP A 261 -1.71 -5.37 -7.39
CA ASP A 261 -1.36 -6.35 -6.36
C ASP A 261 -0.07 -5.94 -5.63
N VAL A 262 0.94 -5.47 -6.36
CA VAL A 262 2.22 -4.96 -5.83
C VAL A 262 1.98 -3.77 -4.93
N TYR A 263 1.19 -2.78 -5.36
CA TYR A 263 0.81 -1.65 -4.54
C TYR A 263 0.10 -2.10 -3.25
N ALA A 264 -0.95 -2.92 -3.35
CA ALA A 264 -1.72 -3.35 -2.18
C ALA A 264 -0.90 -4.17 -1.18
N THR A 265 -0.04 -5.06 -1.68
CA THR A 265 0.82 -5.92 -0.84
C THR A 265 1.89 -5.09 -0.14
N THR A 266 2.52 -4.16 -0.87
CA THR A 266 3.53 -3.25 -0.32
C THR A 266 2.89 -2.31 0.70
N GLU A 267 1.76 -1.70 0.38
CA GLU A 267 1.00 -0.83 1.28
C GLU A 267 0.65 -1.52 2.60
N THR A 268 0.06 -2.73 2.52
CA THR A 268 -0.35 -3.50 3.70
C THR A 268 0.85 -3.87 4.55
N THR A 269 1.94 -4.30 3.90
CA THR A 269 3.17 -4.72 4.57
C THR A 269 3.87 -3.55 5.24
N THR A 270 4.03 -2.43 4.53
CA THR A 270 4.60 -1.20 5.08
C THR A 270 3.79 -0.67 6.25
N THR A 271 2.45 -0.66 6.14
CA THR A 271 1.57 -0.25 7.26
C THR A 271 1.75 -1.14 8.49
N HIS A 272 1.87 -2.46 8.30
CA HIS A 272 2.13 -3.39 9.38
C HIS A 272 3.51 -3.13 10.01
N ILE A 273 4.54 -2.99 9.19
CA ILE A 273 5.92 -2.71 9.62
C ILE A 273 5.98 -1.42 10.43
N MET A 274 5.39 -0.32 9.96
CA MET A 274 5.41 0.96 10.67
C MET A 274 4.79 0.84 12.07
N ARG A 275 3.63 0.17 12.20
CA ARG A 275 3.02 -0.09 13.52
C ARG A 275 3.92 -0.92 14.44
N GLN A 276 4.60 -1.91 13.89
CA GLN A 276 5.52 -2.76 14.63
C GLN A 276 6.79 -2.02 15.07
N LEU A 277 7.28 -1.08 14.27
CA LEU A 277 8.38 -0.19 14.62
C LEU A 277 7.96 0.79 15.73
N GLU A 278 6.79 1.40 15.61
CA GLU A 278 6.21 2.28 16.63
C GLU A 278 6.11 1.57 17.99
N PHE A 279 5.59 0.34 18.03
CA PHE A 279 5.53 -0.45 19.26
C PHE A 279 6.91 -0.69 19.87
N ARG A 280 7.91 -1.04 19.05
CA ARG A 280 9.29 -1.26 19.51
C ARG A 280 9.91 0.01 20.07
N ILE A 281 9.63 1.16 19.46
CA ILE A 281 10.07 2.48 19.91
C ILE A 281 9.45 2.80 21.27
N GLN A 282 8.12 2.63 21.42
CA GLN A 282 7.44 2.82 22.70
C GLN A 282 8.00 1.89 23.78
N ARG A 283 8.25 0.62 23.45
CA ARG A 283 8.85 -0.34 24.38
C ARG A 283 10.26 0.10 24.80
N LEU A 284 11.05 0.66 23.88
CA LEU A 284 12.36 1.22 24.17
C LEU A 284 12.27 2.42 25.11
N TYR A 285 11.37 3.38 24.85
CA TYR A 285 11.14 4.51 25.76
C TYR A 285 10.67 4.05 27.15
N ASN A 286 9.74 3.11 27.23
CA ASN A 286 9.26 2.54 28.50
C ASN A 286 10.36 1.84 29.28
N CYS A 287 11.27 1.13 28.60
CA CYS A 287 12.47 0.55 29.20
C CYS A 287 13.35 1.63 29.87
N PHE A 288 13.47 2.82 29.28
CA PHE A 288 14.32 3.89 29.80
C PHE A 288 13.64 4.77 30.86
N ILE A 289 12.36 5.07 30.72
CA ILE A 289 11.60 5.95 31.63
C ILE A 289 11.43 5.30 33.00
N PHE A 290 11.13 4.00 33.05
CA PHE A 290 10.74 3.34 34.30
C PHE A 290 11.85 2.54 35.01
N GLY A 291 13.08 2.54 34.47
CA GLY A 291 14.22 1.82 35.06
C GLY A 291 14.06 0.28 35.08
N GLY A 292 14.91 -0.42 35.85
CA GLY A 292 14.84 -1.89 35.94
C GLY A 292 15.34 -2.61 34.69
N TYR A 293 16.43 -2.12 34.09
CA TYR A 293 16.91 -2.51 32.76
C TYR A 293 17.12 -4.01 32.53
N GLN A 294 17.52 -4.76 33.57
CA GLN A 294 17.74 -6.21 33.46
C GLN A 294 16.45 -6.98 33.18
N ILE A 295 15.30 -6.47 33.64
CA ILE A 295 13.98 -7.13 33.52
C ILE A 295 13.17 -6.51 32.38
N ARG A 296 13.19 -5.17 32.25
CA ARG A 296 12.32 -4.45 31.29
C ARG A 296 12.91 -4.29 29.89
N CYS A 297 14.22 -4.50 29.73
CA CYS A 297 14.94 -4.30 28.48
C CYS A 297 15.58 -5.60 27.98
N THR A 298 14.96 -6.74 28.27
CA THR A 298 15.44 -8.08 27.87
C THR A 298 15.55 -8.23 26.36
N PHE A 299 14.76 -7.49 25.58
CA PHE A 299 14.86 -7.45 24.12
C PHE A 299 16.20 -6.88 23.60
N LEU A 300 16.88 -6.01 24.37
CA LEU A 300 18.19 -5.48 24.00
C LEU A 300 19.32 -6.54 24.03
N TYR A 301 19.07 -7.71 24.61
CA TYR A 301 20.07 -8.78 24.67
C TYR A 301 20.22 -9.53 23.35
N ASN A 302 19.20 -9.49 22.50
CA ASN A 302 19.22 -10.14 21.20
C ASN A 302 18.37 -9.31 20.22
N PRO A 303 18.96 -8.25 19.63
CA PRO A 303 18.30 -7.43 18.63
C PRO A 303 17.79 -8.23 17.43
N GLU A 304 18.62 -9.14 16.90
CA GLU A 304 18.28 -10.01 15.75
C GLU A 304 16.95 -10.75 16.00
N ARG A 305 16.80 -11.35 17.18
CA ARG A 305 15.56 -12.06 17.55
C ARG A 305 14.35 -11.13 17.63
N ASP A 306 14.54 -9.90 18.08
CA ASP A 306 13.44 -8.93 18.20
C ASP A 306 13.00 -8.38 16.83
N PHE A 307 13.95 -8.19 15.92
CA PHE A 307 13.69 -7.74 14.55
C PHE A 307 13.36 -8.87 13.58
N HIS A 308 13.60 -10.14 13.94
CA HIS A 308 13.39 -11.30 13.06
C HIS A 308 12.01 -11.33 12.38
N ALA A 309 10.94 -11.04 13.12
CA ALA A 309 9.59 -11.01 12.56
C ALA A 309 9.39 -9.88 11.53
N LEU A 310 10.09 -8.75 11.70
CA LEU A 310 10.06 -7.64 10.75
C LEU A 310 10.87 -7.96 9.49
N PHE A 311 12.09 -8.51 9.66
CA PHE A 311 12.91 -8.96 8.53
C PHE A 311 12.22 -10.05 7.72
N SER A 312 11.67 -11.08 8.38
CA SER A 312 10.90 -12.12 7.69
C SER A 312 9.73 -11.53 6.90
N LYS A 313 9.03 -10.53 7.45
CA LYS A 313 7.92 -9.89 6.74
C LYS A 313 8.38 -9.06 5.53
N LEU A 314 9.56 -8.47 5.61
CA LEU A 314 10.18 -7.73 4.53
C LEU A 314 10.73 -8.67 3.45
N GLU A 315 11.33 -9.80 3.84
CA GLU A 315 11.76 -10.88 2.95
C GLU A 315 10.58 -11.49 2.18
N ASP A 316 9.45 -11.73 2.84
CA ASP A 316 8.22 -12.17 2.19
C ASP A 316 7.78 -11.18 1.09
N LEU A 317 7.86 -9.88 1.37
CA LEU A 317 7.53 -8.83 0.41
C LEU A 317 8.54 -8.83 -0.74
N GLN A 318 9.84 -8.87 -0.45
CA GLN A 318 10.88 -8.91 -1.49
C GLN A 318 10.72 -10.14 -2.38
N GLN A 319 10.47 -11.31 -1.80
CA GLN A 319 10.22 -12.54 -2.57
C GLN A 319 8.95 -12.40 -3.42
N TYR A 320 7.89 -11.80 -2.88
CA TYR A 320 6.68 -11.53 -3.63
C TYR A 320 6.94 -10.60 -4.83
N LEU A 321 7.65 -9.49 -4.62
CA LEU A 321 8.06 -8.56 -5.67
C LEU A 321 8.90 -9.27 -6.73
N ASP A 322 9.91 -10.03 -6.31
CA ASP A 322 10.74 -10.85 -7.20
C ASP A 322 9.89 -11.80 -8.05
N ILE A 323 8.95 -12.52 -7.44
CA ILE A 323 8.07 -13.43 -8.17
C ILE A 323 7.18 -12.67 -9.14
N LYS A 324 6.54 -11.58 -8.72
CA LYS A 324 5.53 -10.87 -9.53
C LYS A 324 6.17 -10.00 -10.61
N ILE A 325 7.16 -9.20 -10.26
CA ILE A 325 7.89 -8.30 -11.16
C ILE A 325 8.81 -9.12 -12.07
N LYS A 326 9.66 -10.03 -11.53
CA LYS A 326 10.61 -10.77 -12.38
C LYS A 326 9.93 -11.88 -13.20
N ARG A 327 8.86 -12.55 -12.74
CA ARG A 327 8.06 -13.42 -13.64
C ARG A 327 7.25 -12.60 -14.65
N GLY A 328 6.83 -11.38 -14.32
CA GLY A 328 6.27 -10.42 -15.27
C GLY A 328 7.27 -10.12 -16.39
N ARG A 329 8.52 -9.77 -16.03
CA ARG A 329 9.63 -9.56 -16.96
C ARG A 329 9.97 -10.82 -17.78
N ILE A 330 9.95 -12.03 -17.19
CA ILE A 330 10.23 -13.30 -17.89
C ILE A 330 9.10 -13.68 -18.86
N GLN A 331 7.83 -13.42 -18.54
CA GLN A 331 6.71 -13.66 -19.47
C GLN A 331 6.76 -12.66 -20.63
N VAL A 332 7.02 -11.38 -20.37
CA VAL A 332 7.25 -10.36 -21.41
C VAL A 332 8.47 -10.72 -22.27
N ALA A 333 9.53 -11.29 -21.68
CA ALA A 333 10.71 -11.75 -22.40
C ALA A 333 10.49 -13.05 -23.21
N ARG A 334 9.65 -13.99 -22.72
CA ARG A 334 9.28 -15.21 -23.47
C ARG A 334 8.47 -14.88 -24.72
N THR A 335 7.56 -13.91 -24.65
CA THR A 335 6.85 -13.40 -25.85
C THR A 335 7.80 -12.68 -26.82
N ARG A 336 8.91 -12.10 -26.32
CA ARG A 336 9.96 -11.47 -27.13
C ARG A 336 10.94 -12.44 -27.82
N ARG A 337 11.06 -13.70 -27.39
CA ARG A 337 11.93 -14.69 -28.07
C ARG A 337 11.43 -15.11 -29.46
N LEU A 338 10.30 -14.59 -29.91
CA LEU A 338 9.83 -14.65 -31.30
C LEU A 338 10.19 -13.39 -32.13
N SER A 339 10.89 -12.39 -31.57
CA SER A 339 11.45 -11.27 -32.35
C SER A 339 12.65 -10.63 -31.63
N GLU A 340 13.85 -11.09 -31.98
CA GLU A 340 15.10 -10.58 -31.44
C GLU A 340 15.45 -9.17 -31.98
N GLY A 341 16.13 -8.39 -31.16
CA GLY A 341 16.84 -7.17 -31.57
C GLY A 341 16.14 -5.85 -31.22
N GLN A 342 16.29 -5.38 -29.98
CA GLN A 342 16.75 -4.02 -29.65
C GLN A 342 16.73 -3.83 -28.13
N LYS A 343 17.85 -3.32 -27.65
CA LYS A 343 18.15 -2.89 -26.29
C LYS A 343 17.08 -1.90 -25.79
N TYR A 344 16.63 -2.12 -24.55
CA TYR A 344 16.21 -1.14 -23.53
C TYR A 344 15.29 0.06 -23.86
N GLU A 345 14.74 0.17 -25.06
CA GLU A 345 13.81 1.23 -25.47
C GLU A 345 12.39 0.70 -25.78
N LYS A 346 12.13 -0.59 -25.48
CA LYS A 346 11.20 -1.41 -26.27
C LYS A 346 10.00 -2.02 -25.55
N THR A 347 9.62 -1.55 -24.36
CA THR A 347 8.34 -1.95 -23.71
C THR A 347 7.22 -0.94 -23.97
N TYR A 348 7.53 0.26 -24.47
CA TYR A 348 6.59 1.20 -25.09
C TYR A 348 6.13 0.77 -26.49
N LYS A 349 6.17 -0.54 -26.81
CA LYS A 349 5.70 -1.11 -28.08
C LYS A 349 4.17 -1.00 -28.15
N GLN A 350 3.73 0.22 -28.43
CA GLN A 350 2.63 0.62 -29.30
C GLN A 350 1.44 -0.35 -29.28
N CYS A 351 0.73 -0.38 -28.14
CA CYS A 351 -0.65 -0.87 -28.10
C CYS A 351 -1.51 -0.22 -29.21
N ILE A 352 -1.15 1.00 -29.60
CA ILE A 352 -1.62 1.68 -30.80
C ILE A 352 -0.65 1.38 -31.95
N PRO A 353 -1.06 0.67 -33.01
CA PRO A 353 -0.21 0.35 -34.15
C PRO A 353 0.41 1.58 -34.84
N LYS A 354 1.51 1.36 -35.57
CA LYS A 354 2.10 2.42 -36.40
C LYS A 354 1.14 2.84 -37.51
N LYS A 355 1.04 4.15 -37.74
CA LYS A 355 0.09 4.76 -38.70
C LYS A 355 -1.36 4.37 -38.43
N PHE A 356 -1.70 4.19 -37.15
CA PHE A 356 -3.09 4.03 -36.76
C PHE A 356 -3.85 5.34 -36.96
N PRO A 357 -5.07 5.32 -37.53
CA PRO A 357 -5.82 4.13 -37.97
C PRO A 357 -5.69 3.78 -39.45
N GLU A 358 -5.00 4.60 -40.26
CA GLU A 358 -4.90 4.47 -41.73
C GLU A 358 -4.61 3.04 -42.20
N ASN A 359 -3.65 2.38 -41.56
CA ASN A 359 -3.23 1.03 -41.95
C ASN A 359 -4.15 -0.08 -41.45
N GLN A 360 -5.03 0.22 -40.50
CA GLN A 360 -5.91 -0.74 -39.84
C GLN A 360 -7.34 -0.67 -40.37
N MET A 361 -7.74 0.46 -40.95
CA MET A 361 -9.04 0.60 -41.58
C MET A 361 -9.09 -0.15 -42.92
N ALA A 362 -10.17 -0.88 -43.13
CA ALA A 362 -10.47 -1.47 -44.43
C ALA A 362 -10.70 -0.38 -45.49
N ASP A 363 -10.36 -0.66 -46.74
CA ASP A 363 -10.51 0.33 -47.82
C ASP A 363 -11.97 0.76 -48.02
N SER A 364 -12.93 -0.11 -47.70
CA SER A 364 -14.36 0.21 -47.66
C SER A 364 -14.66 1.32 -46.64
N LEU A 365 -14.11 1.23 -45.43
CA LEU A 365 -14.29 2.24 -44.38
C LEU A 365 -13.53 3.54 -44.71
N LYS A 366 -12.38 3.48 -45.39
CA LYS A 366 -11.66 4.68 -45.83
C LYS A 366 -12.51 5.55 -46.76
N GLN A 367 -13.35 4.95 -47.61
CA GLN A 367 -14.25 5.67 -48.52
C GLN A 367 -15.32 6.50 -47.78
N CYS A 368 -15.53 6.24 -46.49
CA CYS A 368 -16.42 7.02 -45.64
C CYS A 368 -15.85 8.36 -45.18
N PHE A 369 -14.57 8.62 -45.39
CA PHE A 369 -13.94 9.88 -45.02
C PHE A 369 -13.73 10.73 -46.27
N TYR A 370 -14.14 12.00 -46.21
CA TYR A 370 -13.76 12.99 -47.22
C TYR A 370 -12.35 13.50 -46.87
N PHE A 371 -11.34 12.93 -47.54
CA PHE A 371 -9.94 13.37 -47.46
C PHE A 371 -9.69 14.64 -48.27
#